data_AF-A0A7K4AG20-F1
#
_entry.id   AF-A0A7K4AG20-F1
#
_cell.length_a   1.000
_cell.length_b   1.000
_cell.length_c   1.000
_cell.angle_alpha   90.00
_cell.angle_beta   90.00
_cell.angle_gamma   90.00
#
_symmetry.space_group_name_H-M   'P 1'
#
loop_
_entity.id
_entity.type
_entity.pdbx_description
1 polymer ?
#
loop_
_entity_poly.entity_id
_entity_poly.type
_entity_poly.pdbx_seq_one_letter_code
_entity_poly.pdbx_strand_id
1 'polypeptide(L)'
;MAKIRGRPGKTAGSPAEGVKFEQEIYMTAAEMADMLRGLADEVEARGRVEASFGDWTIGVNPAEPLKAEIQYKHDPANRELEVQLKLKENP
;
A
#
# COMPACT_ATOMS: atom_id res chain seq x y z
N MET A 1 -2.41 8.29 -9.86
CA MET A 1 -2.47 7.98 -8.43
C MET A 1 -3.41 6.82 -8.16
N ALA A 2 -2.96 5.84 -7.39
CA ALA A 2 -3.79 4.75 -6.91
C ALA A 2 -4.85 5.26 -5.92
N LYS A 3 -6.12 4.97 -6.17
CA LYS A 3 -7.22 5.33 -5.27
C LYS A 3 -7.52 4.18 -4.33
N ILE A 4 -7.35 4.40 -3.04
CA ILE A 4 -7.73 3.44 -2.02
C ILE A 4 -9.15 3.76 -1.57
N ARG A 5 -9.97 2.71 -1.44
CA ARG A 5 -11.36 2.77 -0.96
C ARG A 5 -11.56 1.80 0.18
N GLY A 6 -12.72 1.83 0.81
CA GLY A 6 -13.08 0.93 1.90
C GLY A 6 -13.22 1.65 3.24
N ARG A 7 -13.31 0.86 4.30
CA ARG A 7 -13.57 1.35 5.65
C ARG A 7 -12.26 1.48 6.43
N PRO A 8 -11.96 2.65 7.04
CA PRO A 8 -10.76 2.79 7.86
C PRO A 8 -10.82 1.87 9.08
N GLY A 9 -9.69 1.20 9.35
CA GLY A 9 -9.41 0.45 10.56
C GLY A 9 -8.49 1.23 11.49
N LYS A 10 -7.57 0.53 12.16
CA LYS A 10 -6.61 1.15 13.07
C LYS A 10 -5.66 2.11 12.33
N THR A 11 -5.38 3.25 12.96
CA THR A 11 -4.43 4.26 12.48
C THR A 11 -3.32 4.44 13.50
N ALA A 12 -2.08 4.61 13.03
CA ALA A 12 -0.94 4.99 13.86
C ALA A 12 -0.11 6.07 13.15
N GLY A 13 0.22 7.13 13.87
CA GLY A 13 0.92 8.30 13.33
C GLY A 13 0.03 9.18 12.46
N SER A 14 0.66 10.11 11.74
CA SER A 14 0.00 11.06 10.84
C SER A 14 0.73 11.09 9.50
N PRO A 15 0.00 11.17 8.36
CA PRO A 15 0.63 11.31 7.05
C PRO A 15 1.37 12.66 6.89
N ALA A 16 1.13 13.62 7.80
CA ALA A 16 1.80 14.91 7.84
C ALA A 16 2.99 14.97 8.82
N GLU A 17 3.21 13.95 9.66
CA GLU A 17 4.24 13.94 10.70
C GLU A 17 5.34 12.90 10.42
N GLY A 18 6.60 13.31 10.50
CA GLY A 18 7.75 12.64 9.86
C GLY A 18 8.39 11.45 10.60
N VAL A 19 7.61 10.52 11.16
CA VAL A 19 8.19 9.30 11.77
C VAL A 19 7.72 8.03 11.07
N LYS A 20 6.41 7.75 11.11
CA LYS A 20 5.79 6.58 10.47
C LYS A 20 4.28 6.79 10.45
N PHE A 21 3.65 6.48 9.33
CA PHE A 21 2.20 6.47 9.19
C PHE A 21 1.74 5.07 8.78
N GLU A 22 0.76 4.53 9.49
CA GLU A 22 0.11 3.25 9.18
C GLU A 22 -1.41 3.42 9.28
N GLN A 23 -2.13 2.90 8.28
CA GLN A 23 -3.60 2.88 8.26
C GLN A 23 -4.05 1.52 7.74
N GLU A 24 -4.77 0.77 8.58
CA GLU A 24 -5.50 -0.41 8.14
C GLU A 24 -6.75 0.03 7.37
N ILE A 25 -7.06 -0.64 6.26
CA ILE A 25 -8.25 -0.34 5.46
C ILE A 25 -8.93 -1.66 5.12
N TYR A 26 -10.17 -1.81 5.56
CA TYR A 26 -11.00 -2.97 5.23
C TYR A 26 -11.67 -2.74 3.88
N MET A 27 -11.35 -3.58 2.91
CA MET A 27 -11.80 -3.45 1.53
C MET A 27 -12.60 -4.67 1.09
N THR A 28 -13.56 -4.47 0.19
CA THR A 28 -14.13 -5.56 -0.60
C THR A 28 -13.11 -6.06 -1.63
N ALA A 29 -13.34 -7.25 -2.20
CA ALA A 29 -12.48 -7.80 -3.24
C ALA A 29 -12.37 -6.88 -4.48
N ALA A 30 -13.46 -6.20 -4.85
CA ALA A 30 -13.48 -5.27 -5.97
C ALA A 30 -12.64 -4.02 -5.69
N GLU A 31 -12.74 -3.45 -4.48
CA GLU A 31 -11.95 -2.28 -4.08
C GLU A 31 -10.45 -2.61 -3.95
N MET A 32 -10.12 -3.79 -3.42
CA MET A 32 -8.73 -4.27 -3.37
C MET A 32 -8.15 -4.44 -4.77
N ALA A 33 -8.90 -5.04 -5.69
CA ALA A 33 -8.45 -5.21 -7.07
C ALA A 33 -8.28 -3.87 -7.80
N ASP A 34 -9.16 -2.90 -7.56
CA ASP A 34 -9.05 -1.53 -8.08
C ASP A 34 -7.77 -0.84 -7.59
N MET A 35 -7.49 -0.92 -6.29
CA MET A 35 -6.26 -0.39 -5.70
C MET A 35 -5.01 -1.03 -6.31
N LEU A 36 -4.96 -2.36 -6.44
CA LEU A 36 -3.81 -3.06 -7.00
C LEU A 36 -3.55 -2.68 -8.46
N ARG A 37 -4.59 -2.52 -9.29
CA ARG A 37 -4.44 -2.03 -10.66
C ARG A 37 -3.94 -0.60 -10.69
N GLY A 38 -4.49 0.28 -9.84
CA GLY A 38 -4.02 1.66 -9.73
C GLY A 38 -2.55 1.75 -9.29
N LEU A 39 -2.10 0.90 -8.37
CA LEU A 39 -0.69 0.83 -7.99
C LEU A 39 0.19 0.31 -9.12
N ALA A 40 -0.29 -0.66 -9.91
CA ALA A 40 0.43 -1.16 -11.07
C ALA A 40 0.60 -0.04 -12.13
N ASP A 41 -0.48 0.67 -12.46
CA ASP A 41 -0.46 1.78 -13.41
C ASP A 41 0.56 2.86 -13.00
N GLU A 42 0.63 3.19 -11.71
CA GLU A 42 1.59 4.17 -11.18
C GLU A 42 3.05 3.69 -11.29
N VAL A 43 3.32 2.42 -10.99
CA VAL A 43 4.66 1.84 -11.11
C VAL A 43 5.09 1.80 -12.58
N GLU A 44 4.18 1.44 -13.49
CA GLU A 44 4.44 1.38 -14.93
C GLU A 44 4.69 2.77 -15.54
N ALA A 45 4.15 3.84 -14.94
CA ALA A 45 4.41 5.21 -15.36
C ALA A 45 5.86 5.67 -15.08
N ARG A 46 6.65 4.91 -14.31
CA ARG A 46 8.08 5.16 -13.99
C ARG A 46 8.36 6.53 -13.37
N GLY A 47 7.38 7.05 -12.63
CA GLY A 47 7.46 8.34 -11.94
C GLY A 47 7.24 8.19 -10.44
N ARG A 48 6.72 9.26 -9.84
CA ARG A 48 6.25 9.24 -8.45
C ARG A 48 5.06 8.29 -8.35
N VAL A 49 5.16 7.29 -7.49
CA VAL A 49 4.03 6.41 -7.18
C VAL A 49 3.24 7.05 -6.04
N GLU A 50 1.97 7.35 -6.29
CA GLU A 50 1.10 8.00 -5.32
C GLU A 50 -0.11 7.13 -4.96
N ALA A 51 -0.50 7.18 -3.68
CA ALA A 51 -1.70 6.56 -3.17
C ALA A 51 -2.51 7.57 -2.34
N SER A 52 -3.83 7.54 -2.49
CA SER A 52 -4.76 8.40 -1.73
C SER A 52 -5.86 7.62 -1.05
N PHE A 53 -6.26 8.10 0.12
CA PHE A 53 -7.42 7.63 0.87
C PHE A 53 -7.98 8.78 1.70
N GLY A 54 -9.28 9.03 1.59
CA GLY A 54 -9.93 10.10 2.35
C GLY A 54 -9.30 11.47 2.06
N ASP A 55 -8.71 12.05 3.10
CA ASP A 55 -8.12 13.39 3.11
C ASP A 55 -6.60 13.41 2.89
N TRP A 56 -5.94 12.25 2.83
CA TRP A 56 -4.49 12.17 2.63
C TRP A 56 -4.10 11.60 1.27
N THR A 57 -2.95 12.07 0.82
CA THR A 57 -2.23 11.58 -0.35
C THR A 57 -0.77 11.46 0.04
N ILE A 58 -0.20 10.28 -0.20
CA ILE A 58 1.22 10.01 0.04
C ILE A 58 1.83 9.48 -1.26
N GLY A 59 3.13 9.70 -1.43
CA GLY A 59 3.82 9.17 -2.59
C GLY A 59 5.32 9.29 -2.50
N VAL A 60 5.99 8.46 -3.28
CA VAL A 60 7.44 8.27 -3.26
C VAL A 60 7.95 8.12 -4.69
N ASN A 61 9.18 8.52 -4.97
CA ASN A 61 9.85 8.18 -6.24
C ASN A 61 10.67 6.91 -6.04
N PRO A 62 10.16 5.71 -6.36
CA PRO A 62 10.89 4.48 -6.09
C PRO A 62 12.11 4.36 -7.01
N ALA A 63 13.25 4.01 -6.42
CA ALA A 63 14.45 3.60 -7.14
C ALA A 63 14.42 2.09 -7.41
N GLU A 64 14.90 1.69 -8.58
CA GLU A 64 15.12 0.28 -8.89
C GLU A 64 16.36 -0.28 -8.14
N PRO A 65 16.34 -1.56 -7.73
CA PRO A 65 15.26 -2.54 -7.90
C PRO A 65 14.13 -2.38 -6.87
N LEU A 66 12.89 -2.67 -7.30
CA LEU A 66 11.72 -2.74 -6.40
C LEU A 66 11.73 -4.06 -5.61
N LYS A 67 11.28 -4.01 -4.35
CA LYS A 67 11.22 -5.19 -3.47
C LYS A 67 9.77 -5.54 -3.11
N ALA A 68 9.42 -6.81 -3.21
CA ALA A 68 8.22 -7.38 -2.61
C ALA A 68 8.62 -8.42 -1.54
N GLU A 69 7.92 -8.42 -0.42
CA GLU A 69 8.02 -9.43 0.62
C GLU A 69 6.74 -10.26 0.66
N ILE A 70 6.88 -11.58 0.63
CA ILE A 70 5.77 -12.53 0.62
C ILE A 70 5.90 -13.38 1.88
N GLN A 71 4.84 -13.42 2.69
CA GLN A 71 4.77 -14.21 3.92
C GLN A 71 3.51 -15.06 3.91
N TYR A 72 3.60 -16.29 4.40
CA TYR A 72 2.45 -17.19 4.50
C TYR A 72 2.44 -17.90 5.85
N LYS A 73 1.32 -17.75 6.59
CA LYS A 73 1.08 -18.42 7.87
C LYS A 73 0.32 -19.72 7.61
N HIS A 74 0.96 -20.85 7.93
CA HIS A 74 0.41 -22.19 7.72
C HIS A 74 -0.61 -22.64 8.79
N ASP A 75 -0.86 -21.85 9.83
CA ASP A 75 -1.81 -22.18 10.90
C ASP A 75 -3.21 -22.46 10.32
N PRO A 76 -3.76 -23.68 10.46
CA PRO A 76 -5.09 -24.01 9.95
C PRO A 76 -6.23 -23.12 10.49
N ALA A 77 -6.09 -22.59 11.70
CA ALA A 77 -7.10 -21.71 12.30
C ALA A 77 -6.99 -20.26 11.79
N ASN A 78 -5.80 -19.82 11.39
CA ASN A 78 -5.49 -18.45 11.00
C ASN A 78 -4.58 -18.41 9.77
N ARG A 79 -4.99 -19.08 8.68
CA ARG A 79 -4.23 -19.05 7.42
C ARG A 79 -4.23 -17.65 6.85
N GLU A 80 -3.05 -17.15 6.54
CA GLU A 80 -2.88 -15.78 6.06
C GLU A 80 -1.78 -15.73 5.01
N LEU A 81 -2.09 -15.09 3.88
CA LEU A 81 -1.11 -14.70 2.87
C LEU A 81 -0.95 -13.18 2.98
N GLU A 82 0.28 -12.74 3.21
CA GLU A 82 0.63 -11.34 3.25
C GLU A 82 1.60 -11.02 2.12
N VAL A 83 1.30 -9.96 1.38
CA VAL A 83 2.14 -9.42 0.31
C VAL A 83 2.40 -7.96 0.61
N GLN A 84 3.65 -7.60 0.87
CA GLN A 84 4.08 -6.23 1.12
C GLN A 84 4.96 -5.73 -0.02
N LEU A 85 4.54 -4.64 -0.69
CA LEU A 85 5.36 -3.92 -1.65
C LEU A 85 6.14 -2.82 -0.93
N LYS A 86 7.47 -2.77 -1.12
CA LYS A 86 8.33 -1.72 -0.55
C LYS A 86 8.89 -0.85 -1.66
N LEU A 87 8.42 0.40 -1.70
CA LEU A 87 8.86 1.46 -2.60
C LEU A 87 9.75 2.43 -1.82
N LYS A 88 11.03 2.55 -2.21
CA LYS A 88 12.03 3.37 -1.52
C LYS A 88 12.72 4.32 -2.50
N GLU A 89 13.02 5.55 -2.08
CA GLU A 89 13.83 6.47 -2.89
C GLU A 89 15.31 6.08 -2.92
N ASN A 90 15.80 5.46 -1.84
CA ASN A 90 17.18 4.97 -1.71
C ASN A 90 17.15 3.49 -1.28
N PRO A 91 17.68 2.54 -2.09
CA PRO A 91 17.56 1.10 -1.85
C PRO A 91 18.17 0.62 -0.52
#